data_AF-A0A971R755-F1
#
_entry.id   AF-A0A971R755-F1
#
_cell.length_a   1.000
_cell.length_b   1.000
_cell.length_c   1.000
_cell.angle_alpha   90.00
_cell.angle_beta   90.00
_cell.angle_gamma   90.00
#
_symmetry.space_group_name_H-M   'P 1'
#
loop_
_entity.id
_entity.type
_entity.pdbx_description
1 polymer ?
#
loop_
_entity_poly.entity_id
_entity_poly.type
_entity_poly.pdbx_seq_one_letter_code
_entity_poly.pdbx_strand_id
1 'polypeptide(L)'
;MDIANSIAQWVIAQLESIPAEHLSRGLAMIKPNLWMELVMSERETAEIRALLDRPSTEHPRNATVFIPGIMGSQLTSIRGISALLWPNPRLLLEGHLNLLDLDDDGVDDRVPDVDIVPLGVEKLSYLQIVLALARETRLYEFPYDWRHSVLRTADTLAHSLERWSLTEPERRFTLVCHSMGGLVARAYLAKHPHEAERRVERVIMLGTPLQGAAEAALLFAGEARPARIIKHLNPANDVLGFALGLPSAYQLLPPPPELFMGDRPYPLDWNPYDETEWQGPPVRGDLLSEARRFHELVLGCQPDIEQIEIAGCHYETVAAVRRQTDDGELRLLPERHDTGPDSGDEQVPLWSARVPGVATYYVEQNHNGLVQTGKAIDAVRALLHGDAVELPAELPPFEEHRSPLEAIPLVQQMNELRNRLASGKITREDIQRIFFAG
;
A
#
# COMPACT_ATOMS: atom_id res chain seq x y z
N MET A 1 31.08 -1.63 21.61
CA MET A 1 31.06 -0.87 20.34
C MET A 1 31.32 -1.89 19.25
N ASP A 2 30.26 -2.19 18.54
CA ASP A 2 29.55 -3.47 18.62
C ASP A 2 28.78 -3.63 17.34
N ILE A 3 28.85 -4.80 16.71
CA ILE A 3 28.65 -5.19 15.29
C ILE A 3 27.25 -4.90 14.68
N ALA A 4 26.44 -4.10 15.36
CA ALA A 4 26.10 -2.81 14.74
C ALA A 4 27.38 -2.23 14.07
N ASN A 5 27.34 -1.70 12.88
CA ASN A 5 27.28 -0.24 12.79
C ASN A 5 27.04 0.17 11.34
N SER A 6 26.80 -0.77 10.43
CA SER A 6 26.60 -0.49 9.02
C SER A 6 25.57 -1.41 8.35
N ILE A 7 25.30 -2.61 8.89
CA ILE A 7 24.21 -3.47 8.38
C ILE A 7 22.97 -2.60 8.37
N ALA A 8 22.45 -2.36 7.19
CA ALA A 8 21.30 -1.51 7.01
C ALA A 8 21.41 0.00 7.39
N GLN A 9 22.46 0.55 8.05
CA GLN A 9 22.77 2.01 7.84
C GLN A 9 22.88 2.31 6.35
N TRP A 10 23.30 1.25 5.68
CA TRP A 10 23.44 0.97 4.30
C TRP A 10 22.37 -0.04 3.76
N VAL A 11 21.07 -0.08 4.11
CA VAL A 11 20.13 -0.18 2.94
C VAL A 11 19.95 1.18 2.31
N ILE A 12 20.67 2.12 2.95
CA ILE A 12 21.40 3.22 2.35
C ILE A 12 20.31 4.28 2.12
N ALA A 13 20.61 5.52 2.42
CA ALA A 13 21.24 6.43 1.49
C ALA A 13 21.08 6.14 -0.04
N GLN A 14 20.87 4.89 -0.51
CA GLN A 14 20.46 4.45 -1.85
C GLN A 14 18.98 4.68 -2.09
N LEU A 15 18.19 4.92 -1.06
CA LEU A 15 16.82 5.39 -1.24
C LEU A 15 16.62 6.83 -0.77
N GLU A 16 17.59 7.43 -0.09
CA GLU A 16 17.43 8.73 0.59
C GLU A 16 17.57 10.00 -0.28
N SER A 17 17.73 9.96 -1.62
CA SER A 17 17.66 11.20 -2.44
C SER A 17 17.74 11.06 -3.97
N ILE A 18 17.97 9.88 -4.54
CA ILE A 18 18.35 9.77 -5.97
C ILE A 18 17.07 9.85 -6.84
N PRO A 19 16.86 10.91 -7.64
CA PRO A 19 15.72 10.96 -8.55
C PRO A 19 15.80 9.80 -9.54
N ALA A 20 14.66 9.25 -9.98
CA ALA A 20 14.58 8.10 -10.88
C ALA A 20 15.50 8.21 -12.12
N GLU A 21 15.75 9.44 -12.60
CA GLU A 21 16.66 9.74 -13.71
C GLU A 21 18.13 9.37 -13.43
N HIS A 22 18.57 9.45 -12.18
CA HIS A 22 19.93 9.12 -11.74
C HIS A 22 20.12 7.64 -11.38
N LEU A 23 19.05 6.91 -11.04
CA LEU A 23 19.10 5.45 -10.88
C LEU A 23 19.42 4.77 -12.22
N SER A 24 18.76 5.18 -13.31
CA SER A 24 19.02 4.63 -14.65
C SER A 24 20.44 4.90 -15.17
N ARG A 25 21.07 6.02 -14.78
CA ARG A 25 22.43 6.42 -15.21
C ARG A 25 23.54 6.00 -14.24
N GLY A 26 23.27 5.95 -12.93
CA GLY A 26 24.24 5.67 -11.87
C GLY A 26 24.56 4.18 -11.68
N LEU A 27 23.62 3.30 -12.04
CA LEU A 27 23.81 1.83 -12.00
C LEU A 27 24.93 1.32 -12.92
N ALA A 28 25.40 2.14 -13.87
CA ALA A 28 26.56 1.81 -14.72
C ALA A 28 27.91 2.03 -14.03
N MET A 29 27.99 2.79 -12.92
CA MET A 29 29.26 3.22 -12.29
C MET A 29 29.61 2.49 -10.98
N ILE A 30 28.66 1.81 -10.34
CA ILE A 30 28.90 0.96 -9.16
C ILE A 30 28.82 -0.48 -9.64
N LYS A 31 29.82 -1.33 -9.38
CA LYS A 31 29.76 -2.77 -9.73
C LYS A 31 28.44 -3.36 -9.20
N PRO A 32 27.44 -3.66 -10.06
CA PRO A 32 26.06 -3.90 -9.63
C PRO A 32 25.91 -5.10 -8.68
N ASN A 33 26.85 -6.04 -8.78
CA ASN A 33 26.74 -7.35 -8.15
C ASN A 33 26.89 -7.32 -6.63
N LEU A 34 27.71 -6.42 -6.07
CA LEU A 34 28.14 -6.54 -4.68
C LEU A 34 27.07 -6.16 -3.64
N TRP A 35 26.13 -5.28 -4.00
CA TRP A 35 25.12 -4.78 -3.05
C TRP A 35 23.78 -5.52 -3.16
N MET A 36 23.38 -5.91 -4.37
CA MET A 36 22.20 -6.76 -4.57
C MET A 36 22.34 -8.09 -3.83
N GLU A 37 23.54 -8.69 -3.88
CA GLU A 37 23.88 -9.94 -3.19
C GLU A 37 23.95 -9.80 -1.65
N LEU A 38 24.02 -8.57 -1.11
CA LEU A 38 24.13 -8.31 0.34
C LEU A 38 22.77 -8.07 1.04
N VAL A 39 21.72 -7.70 0.29
CA VAL A 39 20.43 -7.24 0.84
C VAL A 39 19.25 -8.01 0.26
N MET A 40 19.40 -8.61 -0.92
CA MET A 40 18.33 -9.24 -1.69
C MET A 40 18.59 -10.73 -1.81
N SER A 41 17.52 -11.50 -2.02
CA SER A 41 17.66 -12.90 -2.41
C SER A 41 18.32 -13.02 -3.79
N GLU A 42 18.92 -14.18 -4.08
CA GLU A 42 19.48 -14.48 -5.41
C GLU A 42 18.43 -14.33 -6.52
N ARG A 43 17.19 -14.72 -6.22
CA ARG A 43 16.04 -14.60 -7.13
C ARG A 43 15.75 -13.14 -7.47
N GLU A 44 15.56 -12.29 -6.47
CA GLU A 44 15.28 -10.86 -6.68
C GLU A 44 16.42 -10.15 -7.41
N THR A 45 17.67 -10.55 -7.11
CA THR A 45 18.86 -10.04 -7.81
C THR A 45 18.81 -10.38 -9.30
N ALA A 46 18.45 -11.62 -9.65
CA ALA A 46 18.30 -12.05 -11.03
C ALA A 46 17.16 -11.32 -11.75
N GLU A 47 16.04 -11.06 -11.05
CA GLU A 47 14.88 -10.34 -11.59
C GLU A 47 15.20 -8.86 -11.86
N ILE A 48 15.90 -8.18 -10.95
CA ILE A 48 16.37 -6.81 -11.19
C ILE A 48 17.36 -6.78 -12.35
N ARG A 49 18.30 -7.72 -12.44
CA ARG A 49 19.22 -7.82 -13.58
C ARG A 49 18.44 -7.97 -14.89
N ALA A 50 17.49 -8.90 -14.94
CA ALA A 50 16.63 -9.08 -16.11
C ALA A 50 15.87 -7.79 -16.48
N LEU A 51 15.41 -7.02 -15.50
CA LEU A 51 14.74 -5.75 -15.74
C LEU A 51 15.68 -4.66 -16.27
N LEU A 52 16.92 -4.60 -15.78
CA LEU A 52 17.94 -3.65 -16.21
C LEU A 52 18.51 -3.98 -17.60
N ASP A 53 18.61 -5.26 -17.94
CA ASP A 53 19.13 -5.76 -19.21
C ASP A 53 18.10 -5.68 -20.34
N ARG A 54 16.81 -5.43 -20.04
CA ARG A 54 15.76 -5.25 -21.05
C ARG A 54 16.06 -4.02 -21.92
N PRO A 55 15.98 -4.12 -23.26
CA PRO A 55 16.25 -2.99 -24.16
C PRO A 55 15.30 -1.83 -23.88
N SER A 56 15.81 -0.60 -23.93
CA SER A 56 14.99 0.61 -23.79
C SER A 56 14.08 0.77 -25.01
N THR A 57 12.81 1.08 -24.80
CA THR A 57 11.88 1.40 -25.89
C THR A 57 12.22 2.73 -26.53
N GLU A 58 12.13 2.83 -27.86
CA GLU A 58 12.35 4.08 -28.63
C GLU A 58 11.17 5.06 -28.57
N HIS A 59 10.11 4.73 -27.84
CA HIS A 59 8.91 5.58 -27.71
C HIS A 59 9.20 6.91 -27.01
N PRO A 60 8.44 7.99 -27.34
CA PRO A 60 8.42 9.20 -26.53
C PRO A 60 8.12 8.84 -25.07
N ARG A 61 8.92 9.36 -24.13
CA ARG A 61 8.73 9.07 -22.70
C ARG A 61 7.50 9.80 -22.18
N ASN A 62 6.35 9.11 -22.19
CA ASN A 62 5.12 9.55 -21.54
C ASN A 62 5.41 9.91 -20.06
N ALA A 63 4.64 10.84 -19.49
CA ALA A 63 4.79 11.20 -18.09
C ALA A 63 3.96 10.23 -17.24
N THR A 64 4.60 9.61 -16.24
CA THR A 64 3.93 8.66 -15.34
C THR A 64 4.09 9.12 -13.91
N VAL A 65 3.05 8.97 -13.10
CA VAL A 65 3.10 9.19 -11.66
C VAL A 65 2.90 7.86 -10.95
N PHE A 66 3.84 7.47 -10.11
CA PHE A 66 3.66 6.32 -9.22
C PHE A 66 3.09 6.77 -7.87
N ILE A 67 1.97 6.18 -7.47
CA ILE A 67 1.25 6.47 -6.21
C ILE A 67 1.25 5.18 -5.35
N PRO A 68 1.99 5.13 -4.24
CA PRO A 68 2.09 3.94 -3.39
C PRO A 68 0.82 3.72 -2.55
N GLY A 69 0.72 2.55 -1.93
CA GLY A 69 -0.31 2.21 -0.96
C GLY A 69 -0.13 2.83 0.42
N ILE A 70 -1.03 2.47 1.34
CA ILE A 70 -0.88 2.78 2.77
C ILE A 70 0.47 2.28 3.27
N MET A 71 1.15 3.07 4.11
CA MET A 71 2.49 2.76 4.63
C MET A 71 3.60 2.67 3.56
N GLY A 72 3.30 2.98 2.30
CA GLY A 72 4.22 2.88 1.17
C GLY A 72 5.10 4.11 0.91
N SER A 73 5.01 5.12 1.76
CA SER A 73 5.90 6.28 1.76
C SER A 73 6.73 6.32 3.03
N GLN A 74 7.98 6.74 2.90
CA GLN A 74 8.84 7.06 4.02
C GLN A 74 8.33 8.32 4.72
N LEU A 75 8.17 8.27 6.03
CA LEU A 75 7.79 9.42 6.86
C LEU A 75 8.98 9.81 7.74
N THR A 76 9.39 11.07 7.66
CA THR A 76 10.48 11.63 8.46
C THR A 76 9.98 12.82 9.23
N SER A 77 10.45 12.98 10.47
CA SER A 77 10.24 14.23 11.20
C SER A 77 11.39 15.20 10.90
N ILE A 78 11.06 16.48 10.66
CA ILE A 78 12.02 17.52 10.23
C ILE A 78 12.26 18.60 11.28
N ARG A 79 11.48 18.64 12.37
CA ARG A 79 11.68 19.55 13.51
C ARG A 79 11.64 18.78 14.83
N GLY A 80 12.33 19.30 15.84
CA GLY A 80 12.49 18.63 17.14
C GLY A 80 13.25 17.31 17.00
N ILE A 81 12.52 16.19 17.04
CA ILE A 81 13.06 14.85 16.76
C ILE A 81 13.28 14.73 15.24
N SER A 82 14.49 15.02 14.76
CA SER A 82 14.83 14.84 13.34
C SER A 82 15.29 13.41 13.04
N ALA A 83 14.36 12.56 12.59
CA ALA A 83 14.66 11.17 12.23
C ALA A 83 13.64 10.59 11.24
N LEU A 84 14.05 9.57 10.48
CA LEU A 84 13.13 8.69 9.76
C LEU A 84 12.28 7.91 10.77
N LEU A 85 10.96 8.12 10.75
CA LEU A 85 10.01 7.47 11.64
C LEU A 85 9.38 6.23 10.99
N TRP A 86 9.21 6.24 9.67
CA TRP A 86 8.65 5.10 8.94
C TRP A 86 9.35 4.83 7.61
N PRO A 87 9.64 3.55 7.27
CA PRO A 87 9.65 2.39 8.15
C PRO A 87 10.89 2.40 9.06
N ASN A 88 10.74 2.13 10.36
CA ASN A 88 11.85 2.11 11.32
C ASN A 88 11.71 0.96 12.35
N PRO A 89 12.34 -0.21 12.13
CA PRO A 89 12.21 -1.35 13.04
C PRO A 89 12.76 -1.08 14.45
N ARG A 90 13.78 -0.22 14.57
CA ARG A 90 14.37 0.13 15.86
C ARG A 90 13.40 0.94 16.71
N LEU A 91 12.71 1.90 16.09
CA LEU A 91 11.64 2.68 16.74
C LEU A 91 10.56 1.75 17.32
N LEU A 92 10.13 0.73 16.58
CA LEU A 92 9.15 -0.26 17.07
C LEU A 92 9.71 -1.15 18.20
N LEU A 93 10.96 -1.62 18.10
CA LEU A 93 11.59 -2.39 19.18
C LEU A 93 11.66 -1.61 20.49
N GLU A 94 11.93 -0.31 20.39
CA GLU A 94 12.06 0.56 21.55
C GLU A 94 10.67 1.04 22.05
N GLY A 95 9.57 0.69 21.38
CA GLY A 95 8.21 1.00 21.84
C GLY A 95 7.71 2.38 21.44
N HIS A 96 8.24 2.96 20.37
CA HIS A 96 8.03 4.37 20.00
C HIS A 96 7.06 4.57 18.82
N LEU A 97 6.24 3.56 18.45
CA LEU A 97 5.24 3.70 17.36
C LEU A 97 4.43 4.99 17.49
N ASN A 98 4.08 5.35 18.73
CA ASN A 98 3.25 6.47 19.11
C ASN A 98 3.84 7.86 18.75
N LEU A 99 5.07 7.92 18.21
CA LEU A 99 5.63 9.12 17.58
C LEU A 99 4.98 9.43 16.23
N LEU A 100 4.31 8.46 15.61
CA LEU A 100 3.57 8.62 14.35
C LEU A 100 2.10 8.99 14.56
N ASP A 101 1.64 9.12 15.82
CA ASP A 101 0.25 9.43 16.10
C ASP A 101 -0.10 10.83 15.62
N LEU A 102 -1.26 10.92 14.97
CA LEU A 102 -1.95 12.19 14.75
C LEU A 102 -2.69 12.58 16.04
N ASP A 103 -2.96 13.86 16.19
CA ASP A 103 -3.75 14.37 17.30
C ASP A 103 -5.25 14.05 17.16
N ASP A 104 -6.05 14.65 18.05
CA ASP A 104 -7.49 14.44 18.09
C ASP A 104 -8.23 15.05 16.89
N ASP A 105 -7.62 15.92 16.07
CA ASP A 105 -8.25 16.43 14.85
C ASP A 105 -7.90 15.60 13.61
N GLY A 106 -6.88 14.73 13.71
CA GLY A 106 -6.45 13.85 12.61
C GLY A 106 -5.69 14.58 11.50
N VAL A 107 -5.21 15.79 11.77
CA VAL A 107 -4.53 16.69 10.82
C VAL A 107 -3.09 16.94 11.22
N ASP A 108 -2.84 17.20 12.50
CA ASP A 108 -1.52 17.55 13.04
C ASP A 108 -0.89 16.39 13.81
N ASP A 109 0.43 16.42 13.97
CA ASP A 109 1.17 15.40 14.73
C ASP A 109 0.92 15.57 16.24
N ARG A 110 0.59 14.47 16.94
CA ARG A 110 0.24 14.49 18.37
C ARG A 110 1.40 14.92 19.27
N VAL A 111 2.64 14.60 18.86
CA VAL A 111 3.84 14.91 19.64
C VAL A 111 4.37 16.29 19.22
N PRO A 112 4.40 17.30 20.12
CA PRO A 112 4.75 18.67 19.73
C PRO A 112 6.16 18.85 19.14
N ASP A 113 7.09 17.96 19.49
CA ASP A 113 8.46 17.95 18.98
C ASP A 113 8.63 17.11 17.70
N VAL A 114 7.53 16.76 17.03
CA VAL A 114 7.51 16.00 15.78
C VAL A 114 6.81 16.84 14.71
N ASP A 115 7.39 16.87 13.50
CA ASP A 115 6.84 17.55 12.32
C ASP A 115 7.09 16.64 11.12
N ILE A 116 6.12 15.78 10.82
CA ILE A 116 6.24 14.69 9.86
C ILE A 116 5.94 15.17 8.44
N VAL A 117 6.85 14.81 7.54
CA VAL A 117 6.68 15.00 6.10
C VAL A 117 7.01 13.70 5.34
N PRO A 118 6.35 13.45 4.21
CA PRO A 118 6.73 12.37 3.31
C PRO A 118 8.08 12.68 2.64
N LEU A 119 9.01 11.73 2.70
CA LEU A 119 10.35 11.88 2.12
C LEU A 119 10.45 11.29 0.71
N GLY A 120 9.89 10.10 0.49
CA GLY A 120 10.05 9.31 -0.73
C GLY A 120 9.22 8.04 -0.71
N VAL A 121 9.04 7.40 -1.86
CA VAL A 121 8.39 6.07 -1.94
C VAL A 121 9.36 5.06 -1.35
N GLU A 122 8.91 4.22 -0.42
CA GLU A 122 9.76 3.21 0.19
C GLU A 122 10.14 2.14 -0.85
N LYS A 123 11.41 1.74 -0.95
CA LYS A 123 11.83 0.76 -1.98
C LYS A 123 12.07 -0.65 -1.45
N LEU A 124 11.73 -0.93 -0.19
CA LEU A 124 11.68 -2.31 0.28
C LEU A 124 10.57 -3.07 -0.44
N SER A 125 9.46 -2.43 -0.80
CA SER A 125 8.39 -3.06 -1.60
C SER A 125 8.35 -2.56 -3.04
N TYR A 126 8.64 -1.27 -3.30
CA TYR A 126 8.38 -0.67 -4.61
C TYR A 126 9.61 -0.51 -5.52
N LEU A 127 10.79 -1.06 -5.17
CA LEU A 127 11.99 -0.88 -6.01
C LEU A 127 11.77 -1.32 -7.45
N GLN A 128 11.21 -2.51 -7.65
CA GLN A 128 11.09 -3.10 -8.98
C GLN A 128 10.09 -2.33 -9.86
N ILE A 129 8.89 -1.99 -9.36
CA ILE A 129 7.95 -1.18 -10.15
C ILE A 129 8.52 0.21 -10.43
N VAL A 130 9.20 0.86 -9.48
CA VAL A 130 9.84 2.18 -9.70
C VAL A 130 10.89 2.07 -10.80
N LEU A 131 11.76 1.06 -10.76
CA LEU A 131 12.75 0.82 -11.81
C LEU A 131 12.09 0.51 -13.16
N ALA A 132 11.02 -0.28 -13.18
CA ALA A 132 10.25 -0.56 -14.39
C ALA A 132 9.74 0.74 -15.02
N LEU A 133 9.00 1.54 -14.26
CA LEU A 133 8.39 2.78 -14.75
C LEU A 133 9.45 3.81 -15.17
N ALA A 134 10.54 3.95 -14.42
CA ALA A 134 11.62 4.89 -14.72
C ALA A 134 12.37 4.58 -16.02
N ARG A 135 12.38 3.31 -16.45
CA ARG A 135 12.99 2.89 -17.72
C ARG A 135 12.09 3.17 -18.92
N GLU A 136 10.78 3.03 -18.72
CA GLU A 136 9.78 3.17 -19.79
C GLU A 136 9.33 4.63 -20.00
N THR A 137 9.35 5.44 -18.93
CA THR A 137 8.63 6.73 -18.90
C THR A 137 9.42 7.82 -18.19
N ARG A 138 8.94 9.07 -18.28
CA ARG A 138 9.37 10.13 -17.37
C ARG A 138 8.59 9.94 -16.05
N LEU A 139 9.20 9.19 -15.13
CA LEU A 139 8.60 8.86 -13.84
C LEU A 139 8.66 10.04 -12.87
N TYR A 140 7.51 10.29 -12.24
CA TYR A 140 7.33 11.08 -11.04
C TYR A 140 6.88 10.15 -9.92
N GLU A 141 7.47 10.32 -8.76
CA GLU A 141 7.02 9.62 -7.56
C GLU A 141 6.17 10.57 -6.74
N PHE A 142 5.03 10.08 -6.24
CA PHE A 142 4.15 10.82 -5.36
C PHE A 142 4.15 10.19 -3.97
N PRO A 143 5.20 10.41 -3.16
CA PRO A 143 5.13 10.05 -1.75
C PRO A 143 4.15 10.98 -1.04
N TYR A 144 3.38 10.43 -0.10
CA TYR A 144 2.40 11.18 0.67
C TYR A 144 2.32 10.67 2.10
N ASP A 145 1.76 11.49 2.97
CA ASP A 145 1.47 11.07 4.34
C ASP A 145 0.23 10.18 4.34
N TRP A 146 0.47 8.87 4.37
CA TRP A 146 -0.55 7.84 4.31
C TRP A 146 -1.41 7.75 5.58
N ARG A 147 -1.11 8.51 6.63
CA ARG A 147 -1.93 8.60 7.84
C ARG A 147 -3.14 9.50 7.60
N HIS A 148 -2.97 10.56 6.82
CA HIS A 148 -4.00 11.55 6.55
C HIS A 148 -5.11 11.03 5.65
N SER A 149 -6.24 11.72 5.70
CA SER A 149 -7.37 11.49 4.81
C SER A 149 -6.97 11.41 3.34
N VAL A 150 -7.51 10.41 2.63
CA VAL A 150 -7.41 10.22 1.19
C VAL A 150 -7.92 11.46 0.44
N LEU A 151 -8.96 12.14 0.95
CA LEU A 151 -9.48 13.37 0.37
C LEU A 151 -8.51 14.56 0.49
N ARG A 152 -7.74 14.63 1.59
CA ARG A 152 -6.65 15.61 1.76
C ARG A 152 -5.49 15.27 0.85
N THR A 153 -5.13 13.99 0.77
CA THR A 153 -4.07 13.51 -0.13
C THR A 153 -4.39 13.78 -1.60
N ALA A 154 -5.66 13.67 -2.01
CA ALA A 154 -6.12 14.02 -3.35
C ALA A 154 -5.86 15.51 -3.70
N ASP A 155 -5.99 16.43 -2.73
CA ASP A 155 -5.61 17.83 -2.94
C ASP A 155 -4.11 17.96 -3.15
N THR A 156 -3.31 17.27 -2.34
CA THR A 156 -1.84 17.25 -2.49
C THR A 156 -1.42 16.70 -3.85
N LEU A 157 -2.14 15.69 -4.37
CA LEU A 157 -1.93 15.16 -5.72
C LEU A 157 -2.25 16.21 -6.78
N ALA A 158 -3.39 16.90 -6.68
CA ALA A 158 -3.76 17.99 -7.60
C ALA A 158 -2.67 19.07 -7.68
N HIS A 159 -2.18 19.55 -6.54
CA HIS A 159 -1.09 20.53 -6.48
C HIS A 159 0.21 20.01 -7.11
N SER A 160 0.52 18.72 -6.93
CA SER A 160 1.74 18.11 -7.47
C SER A 160 1.69 17.97 -8.99
N LEU A 161 0.54 17.54 -9.54
CA LEU A 161 0.33 17.45 -10.99
C LEU A 161 0.44 18.83 -11.66
N GLU A 162 -0.17 19.86 -11.08
CA GLU A 162 -0.03 21.23 -11.61
C GLU A 162 1.42 21.74 -11.54
N ARG A 163 2.11 21.50 -10.42
CA ARG A 163 3.52 21.86 -10.27
C ARG A 163 4.41 21.17 -11.31
N TRP A 164 4.18 19.89 -11.57
CA TRP A 164 4.99 19.12 -12.54
C TRP A 164 4.72 19.48 -14.00
N SER A 165 3.61 20.19 -14.26
CA SER A 165 3.22 20.69 -15.58
C SER A 165 3.55 22.16 -15.82
N LEU A 166 4.19 22.86 -14.87
CA LEU A 166 4.51 24.30 -15.01
C LEU A 166 5.31 24.64 -16.27
N THR A 167 6.24 23.77 -16.67
CA THR A 167 7.07 23.98 -17.87
C THR A 167 6.42 23.46 -19.15
N GLU A 168 5.35 22.66 -19.03
CA GLU A 168 4.68 21.99 -20.14
C GLU A 168 3.15 21.95 -19.87
N PRO A 169 2.42 23.03 -20.19
CA PRO A 169 1.01 23.17 -19.82
C PRO A 169 0.07 22.10 -20.39
N GLU A 170 0.43 21.45 -21.50
CA GLU A 170 -0.36 20.36 -22.12
C GLU A 170 0.00 18.97 -21.57
N ARG A 171 0.89 18.89 -20.57
CA ARG A 171 1.31 17.62 -19.98
C ARG A 171 0.13 16.91 -19.31
N ARG A 172 -0.12 15.69 -19.78
CA ARG A 172 -0.97 14.67 -19.16
C ARG A 172 -0.12 13.56 -18.55
N PHE A 173 -0.65 12.90 -17.53
CA PHE A 173 0.01 11.84 -16.78
C PHE A 173 -0.78 10.55 -16.82
N THR A 174 -0.09 9.43 -16.97
CA THR A 174 -0.63 8.12 -16.59
C THR A 174 -0.37 7.92 -15.09
N LEU A 175 -1.43 7.68 -14.32
CA LEU A 175 -1.31 7.39 -12.89
C LEU A 175 -1.18 5.88 -12.69
N VAL A 176 -0.06 5.42 -12.15
CA VAL A 176 0.15 4.01 -11.77
C VAL A 176 0.09 3.92 -10.26
N CYS A 177 -0.89 3.18 -9.76
CA CYS A 177 -1.29 3.21 -8.37
C CYS A 177 -1.24 1.80 -7.78
N HIS A 178 -0.82 1.69 -6.52
CA HIS A 178 -0.89 0.43 -5.78
C HIS A 178 -1.78 0.58 -4.54
N SER A 179 -2.64 -0.41 -4.28
CA SER A 179 -3.43 -0.47 -3.05
C SER A 179 -4.22 0.83 -2.81
N MET A 180 -4.16 1.42 -1.61
CA MET A 180 -4.79 2.71 -1.28
C MET A 180 -4.40 3.86 -2.23
N GLY A 181 -3.27 3.78 -2.93
CA GLY A 181 -2.89 4.78 -3.94
C GLY A 181 -3.91 4.92 -5.08
N GLY A 182 -4.62 3.84 -5.43
CA GLY A 182 -5.69 3.91 -6.43
C GLY A 182 -6.91 4.67 -5.90
N LEU A 183 -7.19 4.57 -4.59
CA LEU A 183 -8.23 5.37 -3.93
C LEU A 183 -7.87 6.86 -3.89
N VAL A 184 -6.59 7.20 -3.69
CA VAL A 184 -6.09 8.59 -3.82
C VAL A 184 -6.32 9.13 -5.22
N ALA A 185 -5.98 8.36 -6.26
CA ALA A 185 -6.21 8.75 -7.64
C ALA A 185 -7.71 8.97 -7.92
N ARG A 186 -8.58 8.03 -7.51
CA ARG A 186 -10.04 8.16 -7.70
C ARG A 186 -10.65 9.32 -6.91
N ALA A 187 -10.17 9.58 -5.69
CA ALA A 187 -10.55 10.76 -4.93
C ALA A 187 -10.14 12.06 -5.64
N TYR A 188 -8.97 12.09 -6.27
CA TYR A 188 -8.56 13.23 -7.10
C TYR A 188 -9.48 13.41 -8.31
N LEU A 189 -9.81 12.33 -9.04
CA LEU A 189 -10.74 12.41 -10.17
C LEU A 189 -12.12 12.95 -9.74
N ALA A 190 -12.61 12.54 -8.58
CA ALA A 190 -13.92 12.93 -8.07
C ALA A 190 -13.94 14.36 -7.50
N LYS A 191 -12.86 14.80 -6.86
CA LYS A 191 -12.78 16.10 -6.19
C LYS A 191 -12.36 17.24 -7.12
N HIS A 192 -11.54 16.93 -8.14
CA HIS A 192 -10.97 17.88 -9.10
C HIS A 192 -11.23 17.41 -10.54
N PRO A 193 -12.50 17.24 -10.96
CA PRO A 193 -12.82 16.61 -12.26
C PRO A 193 -12.27 17.39 -13.47
N HIS A 194 -12.29 18.72 -13.44
CA HIS A 194 -11.79 19.54 -14.55
C HIS A 194 -10.26 19.50 -14.67
N GLU A 195 -9.56 19.52 -13.54
CA GLU A 195 -8.11 19.32 -13.49
C GLU A 195 -7.75 17.90 -13.92
N ALA A 196 -8.53 16.90 -13.49
CA ALA A 196 -8.34 15.51 -13.86
C ALA A 196 -8.46 15.30 -15.38
N GLU A 197 -9.52 15.80 -16.03
CA GLU A 197 -9.69 15.74 -17.49
C GLU A 197 -8.50 16.37 -18.22
N ARG A 198 -7.98 17.49 -17.72
CA ARG A 198 -6.83 18.19 -18.31
C ARG A 198 -5.50 17.47 -18.06
N ARG A 199 -5.33 16.80 -16.92
CA ARG A 199 -4.02 16.32 -16.44
C ARG A 199 -3.84 14.82 -16.50
N VAL A 200 -4.90 14.02 -16.60
CA VAL A 200 -4.79 12.56 -16.51
C VAL A 200 -5.13 11.94 -17.84
N GLU A 201 -4.24 11.07 -18.32
CA GLU A 201 -4.46 10.25 -19.52
C GLU A 201 -5.29 9.01 -19.17
N ARG A 202 -4.83 8.26 -18.17
CA ARG A 202 -5.48 7.06 -17.64
C ARG A 202 -5.00 6.76 -16.23
N VAL A 203 -5.72 5.88 -15.53
CA VAL A 203 -5.36 5.36 -14.22
C VAL A 203 -5.20 3.84 -14.31
N ILE A 204 -4.02 3.35 -13.96
CA ILE A 204 -3.68 1.93 -13.84
C ILE A 204 -3.50 1.62 -12.36
N MET A 205 -4.26 0.67 -11.86
CA MET A 205 -4.34 0.31 -10.45
C MET A 205 -3.89 -1.14 -10.27
N LEU A 206 -3.17 -1.40 -9.17
CA LEU A 206 -2.63 -2.70 -8.80
C LEU A 206 -3.18 -3.05 -7.41
N GLY A 207 -4.09 -4.01 -7.34
CA GLY A 207 -4.70 -4.46 -6.08
C GLY A 207 -5.38 -3.35 -5.29
N THR A 208 -6.10 -2.44 -5.93
CA THR A 208 -6.79 -1.34 -5.24
C THR A 208 -8.10 -1.82 -4.63
N PRO A 209 -8.35 -1.59 -3.33
CA PRO A 209 -9.63 -1.93 -2.71
C PRO A 209 -10.71 -0.90 -3.07
N LEU A 210 -11.23 -0.95 -4.31
CA LEU A 210 -12.18 0.05 -4.85
C LEU A 210 -13.49 0.16 -4.04
N GLN A 211 -13.83 -0.86 -3.25
CA GLN A 211 -14.94 -0.87 -2.30
C GLN A 211 -14.48 -1.14 -0.85
N GLY A 212 -13.25 -0.75 -0.49
CA GLY A 212 -12.69 -0.98 0.85
C GLY A 212 -12.39 -2.44 1.16
N ALA A 213 -11.89 -2.75 2.35
CA ALA A 213 -11.53 -4.11 2.75
C ALA A 213 -12.14 -4.43 4.13
N ALA A 214 -12.73 -5.63 4.26
CA ALA A 214 -13.29 -6.08 5.54
C ALA A 214 -12.21 -6.16 6.63
N GLU A 215 -10.96 -6.45 6.25
CA GLU A 215 -9.82 -6.48 7.15
C GLU A 215 -9.55 -5.14 7.85
N ALA A 216 -9.97 -4.00 7.27
CA ALA A 216 -9.84 -2.70 7.93
C ALA A 216 -10.60 -2.66 9.27
N ALA A 217 -11.69 -3.41 9.42
CA ALA A 217 -12.40 -3.51 10.70
C ALA A 217 -11.58 -4.23 11.79
N LEU A 218 -10.69 -5.16 11.41
CA LEU A 218 -9.82 -5.88 12.34
C LEU A 218 -8.69 -5.01 12.88
N LEU A 219 -8.30 -3.95 12.15
CA LEU A 219 -7.33 -2.95 12.63
C LEU A 219 -7.83 -2.27 13.90
N PHE A 220 -9.11 -1.87 13.92
CA PHE A 220 -9.73 -1.19 15.07
C PHE A 220 -10.01 -2.12 16.26
N ALA A 221 -9.96 -3.44 16.06
CA ALA A 221 -9.99 -4.42 17.13
C ALA A 221 -8.58 -4.80 17.64
N GLY A 222 -7.51 -4.32 17.00
CA GLY A 222 -6.13 -4.74 17.28
C GLY A 222 -5.86 -6.20 16.91
N GLU A 223 -6.71 -6.79 16.06
CA GLU A 223 -6.65 -8.21 15.67
C GLU A 223 -5.91 -8.44 14.34
N ALA A 224 -5.69 -7.37 13.57
CA ALA A 224 -4.91 -7.42 12.34
C ALA A 224 -3.48 -7.98 12.57
N ARG A 225 -2.98 -8.76 11.62
CA ARG A 225 -1.69 -9.46 11.75
C ARG A 225 -0.51 -8.51 12.01
N PRO A 226 -0.32 -7.39 11.29
CA PRO A 226 0.77 -6.44 11.57
C PRO A 226 0.68 -5.86 12.99
N ALA A 227 -0.53 -5.50 13.45
CA ALA A 227 -0.75 -4.95 14.78
C ALA A 227 -0.31 -5.94 15.87
N ARG A 228 -0.63 -7.24 15.71
CA ARG A 228 -0.21 -8.31 16.63
C ARG A 228 1.30 -8.49 16.66
N ILE A 229 1.97 -8.42 15.49
CA ILE A 229 3.43 -8.52 15.39
C ILE A 229 4.08 -7.35 16.14
N ILE A 230 3.69 -6.12 15.84
CA ILE A 230 4.27 -4.90 16.42
C ILE A 230 4.06 -4.83 17.94
N LYS A 231 2.87 -5.21 18.43
CA LYS A 231 2.54 -5.25 19.87
C LYS A 231 3.43 -6.23 20.64
N HIS A 232 3.82 -7.36 20.04
CA HIS A 232 4.69 -8.35 20.70
C HIS A 232 6.17 -7.98 20.65
N LEU A 233 6.59 -7.20 19.63
CA LEU A 233 7.95 -6.65 19.62
C LEU A 233 8.18 -5.80 20.86
N ASN A 234 7.24 -4.89 21.14
CA ASN A 234 7.22 -4.11 22.38
C ASN A 234 5.77 -3.72 22.73
N PRO A 235 5.25 -4.11 23.92
CA PRO A 235 3.91 -3.75 24.37
C PRO A 235 3.66 -2.24 24.54
N ALA A 236 4.71 -1.41 24.58
CA ALA A 236 4.58 0.04 24.63
C ALA A 236 4.19 0.68 23.27
N ASN A 237 4.25 -0.09 22.17
CA ASN A 237 3.64 0.34 20.92
C ASN A 237 2.11 0.27 21.05
N ASP A 238 1.46 1.42 21.14
CA ASP A 238 0.00 1.51 21.14
C ASP A 238 -0.53 1.41 19.71
N VAL A 239 -0.45 0.19 19.16
CA VAL A 239 -0.94 -0.13 17.81
C VAL A 239 -2.43 0.19 17.64
N LEU A 240 -3.20 0.12 18.72
CA LEU A 240 -4.62 0.35 18.69
C LEU A 240 -4.94 1.84 18.67
N GLY A 241 -4.34 2.62 19.59
CA GLY A 241 -4.44 4.08 19.58
C GLY A 241 -3.93 4.67 18.26
N PHE A 242 -2.80 4.16 17.75
CA PHE A 242 -2.29 4.49 16.43
C PHE A 242 -3.33 4.25 15.34
N ALA A 243 -3.86 3.02 15.22
CA ALA A 243 -4.84 2.68 14.19
C ALA A 243 -6.14 3.50 14.27
N LEU A 244 -6.66 3.73 15.49
CA LEU A 244 -7.86 4.52 15.73
C LEU A 244 -7.69 6.02 15.37
N GLY A 245 -6.45 6.50 15.31
CA GLY A 245 -6.09 7.86 14.94
C GLY A 245 -5.78 8.07 13.46
N LEU A 246 -5.91 7.06 12.58
CA LEU A 246 -5.60 7.18 11.14
C LEU A 246 -6.87 7.45 10.30
N PRO A 247 -7.15 8.68 9.85
CA PRO A 247 -8.27 8.96 8.93
C PRO A 247 -8.32 8.03 7.70
N SER A 248 -7.15 7.72 7.12
CA SER A 248 -7.06 6.83 5.95
C SER A 248 -7.53 5.40 6.24
N ALA A 249 -7.30 4.88 7.45
CA ALA A 249 -7.74 3.55 7.83
C ALA A 249 -9.27 3.44 7.87
N TYR A 250 -9.97 4.50 8.31
CA TYR A 250 -11.44 4.54 8.24
C TYR A 250 -11.94 4.58 6.79
N GLN A 251 -11.24 5.26 5.90
CA GLN A 251 -11.55 5.32 4.45
C GLN A 251 -11.21 4.03 3.70
N LEU A 252 -10.58 3.05 4.35
CA LEU A 252 -10.39 1.69 3.84
C LEU A 252 -11.50 0.73 4.26
N LEU A 253 -12.42 1.14 5.15
CA LEU A 253 -13.60 0.32 5.47
C LEU A 253 -14.44 0.09 4.19
N PRO A 254 -15.24 -0.99 4.15
CA PRO A 254 -16.27 -1.11 3.12
C PRO A 254 -17.17 0.13 3.10
N PRO A 255 -17.72 0.54 1.94
CA PRO A 255 -18.61 1.69 1.86
C PRO A 255 -19.84 1.47 2.74
N PRO A 256 -20.57 2.53 3.12
CA PRO A 256 -21.86 2.38 3.78
C PRO A 256 -22.74 1.32 3.09
N PRO A 257 -23.49 0.48 3.83
CA PRO A 257 -24.23 -0.65 3.23
C PRO A 257 -25.10 -0.27 2.04
N GLU A 258 -25.68 0.93 2.05
CA GLU A 258 -26.50 1.50 0.97
C GLU A 258 -25.72 1.88 -0.31
N LEU A 259 -24.39 1.98 -0.24
CA LEU A 259 -23.48 2.27 -1.35
C LEU A 259 -22.67 1.05 -1.82
N PHE A 260 -22.82 -0.10 -1.14
CA PHE A 260 -22.10 -1.32 -1.50
C PHE A 260 -22.61 -1.88 -2.84
N MET A 261 -21.70 -2.12 -3.79
CA MET A 261 -22.02 -2.55 -5.16
C MET A 261 -21.70 -4.02 -5.45
N GLY A 262 -21.30 -4.81 -4.43
CA GLY A 262 -20.98 -6.22 -4.63
C GLY A 262 -22.22 -7.10 -4.81
N ASP A 263 -22.15 -8.11 -5.69
CA ASP A 263 -23.20 -9.13 -5.90
C ASP A 263 -23.26 -10.19 -4.78
N ARG A 264 -22.92 -9.80 -3.55
CA ARG A 264 -22.79 -10.68 -2.38
C ARG A 264 -23.39 -10.02 -1.14
N PRO A 265 -23.64 -10.77 -0.05
CA PRO A 265 -23.93 -10.16 1.24
C PRO A 265 -22.83 -9.19 1.66
N TYR A 266 -23.23 -8.11 2.34
CA TYR A 266 -22.32 -7.10 2.87
C TYR A 266 -21.21 -7.76 3.70
N PRO A 267 -19.94 -7.35 3.55
CA PRO A 267 -18.81 -8.06 4.15
C PRO A 267 -18.75 -7.97 5.68
N LEU A 268 -19.58 -7.15 6.32
CA LEU A 268 -19.70 -7.04 7.79
C LEU A 268 -21.14 -7.36 8.21
N ASP A 269 -21.35 -8.04 9.33
CA ASP A 269 -22.70 -8.31 9.87
C ASP A 269 -23.26 -7.18 10.76
N TRP A 270 -22.72 -5.97 10.56
CA TRP A 270 -23.02 -4.75 11.30
C TRP A 270 -22.82 -3.53 10.44
N ASN A 271 -23.34 -2.39 10.88
CA ASN A 271 -23.02 -1.12 10.24
C ASN A 271 -21.71 -0.55 10.81
N PRO A 272 -20.59 -0.54 10.05
CA PRO A 272 -19.34 0.02 10.55
C PRO A 272 -19.39 1.55 10.72
N TYR A 273 -20.41 2.23 10.17
CA TYR A 273 -20.59 3.68 10.30
C TYR A 273 -21.50 4.07 11.47
N ASP A 274 -21.95 3.10 12.27
CA ASP A 274 -22.62 3.34 13.54
C ASP A 274 -21.63 3.07 14.68
N GLU A 275 -21.19 4.13 15.36
CA GLU A 275 -20.24 4.04 16.48
C GLU A 275 -20.72 3.11 17.61
N THR A 276 -22.04 2.97 17.78
CA THR A 276 -22.64 2.16 18.85
C THR A 276 -22.60 0.66 18.55
N GLU A 277 -22.40 0.29 17.28
CA GLU A 277 -22.28 -1.11 16.86
C GLU A 277 -20.87 -1.69 17.04
N TRP A 278 -19.86 -0.83 17.28
CA TRP A 278 -18.52 -1.24 17.64
C TRP A 278 -18.47 -1.59 19.13
N GLN A 279 -18.18 -2.85 19.46
CA GLN A 279 -17.87 -3.25 20.83
C GLN A 279 -16.36 -3.36 20.96
N GLY A 280 -15.76 -2.51 21.78
CA GLY A 280 -14.32 -2.41 21.93
C GLY A 280 -13.87 -0.98 22.22
N PRO A 281 -12.61 -0.64 21.88
CA PRO A 281 -12.09 0.72 21.91
C PRO A 281 -12.97 1.66 21.10
N PRO A 282 -13.20 2.90 21.56
CA PRO A 282 -14.11 3.82 20.89
C PRO A 282 -13.52 4.22 19.54
N VAL A 283 -14.17 3.78 18.46
CA VAL A 283 -13.95 4.32 17.12
C VAL A 283 -14.33 5.81 17.07
N ARG A 284 -13.69 6.56 16.18
CA ARG A 284 -13.89 8.00 16.04
C ARG A 284 -15.05 8.29 15.09
N GLY A 285 -16.18 8.76 15.64
CA GLY A 285 -17.40 9.07 14.87
C GLY A 285 -17.21 10.18 13.82
N ASP A 286 -16.31 11.13 14.08
CA ASP A 286 -15.88 12.15 13.12
C ASP A 286 -15.14 11.54 11.92
N LEU A 287 -14.21 10.60 12.16
CA LEU A 287 -13.49 9.90 11.10
C LEU A 287 -14.38 8.91 10.32
N LEU A 288 -15.35 8.27 10.98
CA LEU A 288 -16.39 7.48 10.29
C LEU A 288 -17.25 8.35 9.37
N SER A 289 -17.61 9.55 9.83
CA SER A 289 -18.36 10.51 9.02
C SER A 289 -17.54 10.98 7.81
N GLU A 290 -16.24 11.15 7.96
CA GLU A 290 -15.34 11.48 6.85
C GLU A 290 -15.17 10.31 5.86
N ALA A 291 -15.06 9.07 6.35
CA ALA A 291 -15.01 7.88 5.52
C ALA A 291 -16.28 7.71 4.68
N ARG A 292 -17.45 7.96 5.28
CA ARG A 292 -18.74 7.99 4.56
C ARG A 292 -18.71 9.00 3.41
N ARG A 293 -18.29 10.25 3.68
CA ARG A 293 -18.19 11.31 2.67
C ARG A 293 -17.23 10.93 1.54
N PHE A 294 -16.12 10.26 1.87
CA PHE A 294 -15.18 9.75 0.88
C PHE A 294 -15.84 8.73 -0.06
N HIS A 295 -16.56 7.73 0.47
CA HIS A 295 -17.25 6.75 -0.38
C HIS A 295 -18.39 7.37 -1.18
N GLU A 296 -19.18 8.27 -0.59
CA GLU A 296 -20.23 9.02 -1.29
C GLU A 296 -19.66 9.78 -2.50
N LEU A 297 -18.52 10.46 -2.31
CA LEU A 297 -17.86 11.22 -3.38
C LEU A 297 -17.28 10.31 -4.47
N VAL A 298 -16.50 9.29 -4.10
CA VAL A 298 -15.75 8.46 -5.04
C VAL A 298 -16.65 7.49 -5.81
N LEU A 299 -17.66 6.92 -5.16
CA LEU A 299 -18.60 6.00 -5.81
C LEU A 299 -19.71 6.76 -6.56
N GLY A 300 -20.02 7.99 -6.15
CA GLY A 300 -20.95 8.88 -6.86
C GLY A 300 -20.37 9.51 -8.13
N CYS A 301 -19.05 9.48 -8.32
CA CYS A 301 -18.38 10.04 -9.49
C CYS A 301 -18.03 8.97 -10.53
N GLN A 302 -18.38 9.25 -11.80
CA GLN A 302 -17.97 8.45 -12.96
C GLN A 302 -17.16 9.34 -13.91
N PRO A 303 -15.84 9.48 -13.69
CA PRO A 303 -15.01 10.30 -14.55
C PRO A 303 -14.84 9.65 -15.93
N ASP A 304 -14.85 10.45 -16.99
CA ASP A 304 -14.59 10.02 -18.38
C ASP A 304 -13.07 9.85 -18.62
N ILE A 305 -12.44 9.07 -17.76
CA ILE A 305 -11.01 8.76 -17.76
C ILE A 305 -10.88 7.25 -17.61
N GLU A 306 -10.10 6.63 -18.50
CA GLU A 306 -9.89 5.19 -18.49
C GLU A 306 -9.26 4.75 -17.16
N GLN A 307 -9.92 3.77 -16.52
CA GLN A 307 -9.50 3.17 -15.27
C GLN A 307 -9.35 1.66 -15.46
N ILE A 308 -8.19 1.14 -15.08
CA ILE A 308 -7.84 -0.26 -15.22
C ILE A 308 -7.34 -0.77 -13.87
N GLU A 309 -7.84 -1.92 -13.44
CA GLU A 309 -7.40 -2.67 -12.26
C GLU A 309 -6.67 -3.94 -12.69
N ILE A 310 -5.50 -4.19 -12.12
CA ILE A 310 -4.81 -5.48 -12.16
C ILE A 310 -4.98 -6.10 -10.78
N ALA A 311 -5.91 -7.05 -10.67
CA ALA A 311 -6.30 -7.69 -9.43
C ALA A 311 -5.51 -8.98 -9.21
N GLY A 312 -4.86 -9.09 -8.04
CA GLY A 312 -4.32 -10.35 -7.57
C GLY A 312 -5.45 -11.32 -7.20
N CYS A 313 -5.30 -12.60 -7.54
CA CYS A 313 -6.31 -13.62 -7.26
C CYS A 313 -5.72 -14.91 -6.69
N HIS A 314 -6.61 -15.70 -6.08
CA HIS A 314 -6.32 -17.01 -5.52
C HIS A 314 -5.23 -17.01 -4.44
N TYR A 315 -5.29 -16.03 -3.55
CA TYR A 315 -4.60 -16.04 -2.26
C TYR A 315 -5.61 -15.94 -1.12
N GLU A 316 -5.29 -16.59 0.01
CA GLU A 316 -6.12 -16.54 1.22
C GLU A 316 -6.31 -15.09 1.67
N THR A 317 -7.53 -14.59 1.53
CA THR A 317 -7.86 -13.18 1.78
C THR A 317 -9.09 -13.08 2.66
N VAL A 318 -9.12 -12.10 3.57
CA VAL A 318 -10.30 -11.81 4.40
C VAL A 318 -11.41 -11.23 3.52
N ALA A 319 -12.40 -12.05 3.18
CA ALA A 319 -13.51 -11.64 2.33
C ALA A 319 -14.62 -10.94 3.14
N ALA A 320 -14.72 -11.27 4.42
CA ALA A 320 -15.72 -10.74 5.34
C ALA A 320 -15.27 -10.86 6.81
N VAL A 321 -15.93 -10.12 7.69
CA VAL A 321 -15.77 -10.23 9.14
C VAL A 321 -17.15 -10.39 9.78
N ARG A 322 -17.26 -11.33 10.72
CA ARG A 322 -18.48 -11.59 11.51
C ARG A 322 -18.26 -11.31 12.97
N ARG A 323 -19.33 -10.97 13.67
CA ARG A 323 -19.36 -10.85 15.12
C ARG A 323 -19.79 -12.18 15.71
N GLN A 324 -19.01 -12.68 16.66
CA GLN A 324 -19.42 -13.79 17.52
C GLN A 324 -19.34 -13.35 18.97
N THR A 325 -20.37 -13.65 19.76
CA THR A 325 -20.35 -13.44 21.21
C THR A 325 -20.02 -14.75 21.91
N ASP A 326 -18.83 -14.81 22.53
CA ASP A 326 -18.39 -15.94 23.34
C ASP A 326 -18.26 -15.47 24.79
N ASP A 327 -18.96 -16.12 25.73
CA ASP A 327 -18.95 -15.79 27.17
C ASP A 327 -19.25 -14.31 27.51
N GLY A 328 -20.01 -13.62 26.64
CA GLY A 328 -20.38 -12.21 26.81
C GLY A 328 -19.35 -11.23 26.25
N GLU A 329 -18.25 -11.70 25.67
CA GLU A 329 -17.28 -10.88 24.93
C GLU A 329 -17.56 -10.99 23.42
N LEU A 330 -17.63 -9.84 22.74
CA LEU A 330 -17.66 -9.80 21.29
C LEU A 330 -16.28 -10.08 20.71
N ARG A 331 -16.21 -10.98 19.75
CA ARG A 331 -15.02 -11.25 18.94
C ARG A 331 -15.33 -11.02 17.47
N LEU A 332 -14.35 -10.48 16.76
CA LEU A 332 -14.41 -10.36 15.32
C LEU A 332 -13.77 -11.60 14.69
N LEU A 333 -14.50 -12.27 13.82
CA LEU A 333 -14.06 -13.49 13.16
C LEU A 333 -13.90 -13.24 11.66
N PRO A 334 -12.65 -13.27 11.14
CA PRO A 334 -12.42 -13.15 9.71
C PRO A 334 -12.85 -14.41 8.96
N GLU A 335 -13.68 -14.24 7.94
CA GLU A 335 -13.97 -15.27 6.93
C GLU A 335 -12.93 -15.14 5.80
N ARG A 336 -12.10 -16.16 5.63
CA ARG A 336 -11.00 -16.19 4.65
C ARG A 336 -11.32 -17.12 3.49
N HIS A 337 -10.95 -16.70 2.28
CA HIS A 337 -11.10 -17.48 1.06
C HIS A 337 -9.81 -17.44 0.26
N ASP A 338 -9.34 -18.61 -0.18
CA ASP A 338 -8.09 -18.80 -0.91
C ASP A 338 -8.28 -18.96 -2.42
N THR A 339 -9.49 -19.24 -2.88
CA THR A 339 -9.81 -19.50 -4.29
C THR A 339 -11.17 -18.92 -4.69
N GLY A 340 -11.34 -18.68 -5.99
CA GLY A 340 -12.62 -18.27 -6.57
C GLY A 340 -12.94 -16.78 -6.38
N PRO A 341 -14.21 -16.37 -6.61
CA PRO A 341 -14.60 -14.96 -6.70
C PRO A 341 -14.56 -14.19 -5.37
N ASP A 342 -14.47 -14.90 -4.25
CA ASP A 342 -14.30 -14.33 -2.90
C ASP A 342 -12.85 -14.34 -2.41
N SER A 343 -11.93 -14.95 -3.15
CA SER A 343 -10.49 -14.85 -2.89
C SER A 343 -9.96 -13.44 -3.18
N GLY A 344 -8.65 -13.26 -3.08
CA GLY A 344 -7.99 -12.00 -3.38
C GLY A 344 -6.49 -12.16 -3.50
N ASP A 345 -5.78 -11.14 -3.05
CA ASP A 345 -4.33 -11.03 -3.13
C ASP A 345 -3.63 -11.08 -1.75
N GLU A 346 -4.24 -11.71 -0.74
CA GLU A 346 -3.86 -11.70 0.69
C GLU A 346 -4.43 -10.52 1.48
N GLN A 347 -4.75 -9.38 0.84
CA GLN A 347 -5.27 -8.19 1.54
C GLN A 347 -6.60 -7.70 0.94
N VAL A 348 -6.67 -7.62 -0.38
CA VAL A 348 -7.82 -7.07 -1.10
C VAL A 348 -8.62 -8.21 -1.73
N PRO A 349 -9.87 -8.45 -1.26
CA PRO A 349 -10.71 -9.46 -1.86
C PRO A 349 -11.22 -8.99 -3.23
N LEU A 350 -11.43 -9.93 -4.15
CA LEU A 350 -11.81 -9.65 -5.54
C LEU A 350 -13.15 -8.93 -5.68
N TRP A 351 -14.08 -9.06 -4.74
CA TRP A 351 -15.30 -8.25 -4.76
C TRP A 351 -15.00 -6.77 -4.57
N SER A 352 -13.91 -6.41 -3.89
CA SER A 352 -13.51 -5.03 -3.67
C SER A 352 -12.71 -4.46 -4.84
N ALA A 353 -11.84 -5.26 -5.44
CA ALA A 353 -11.08 -4.87 -6.62
C ALA A 353 -11.96 -4.68 -7.89
N ARG A 354 -13.22 -5.13 -7.86
CA ARG A 354 -14.13 -5.06 -9.00
C ARG A 354 -15.26 -4.08 -8.73
N VAL A 355 -15.39 -3.08 -9.61
CA VAL A 355 -16.52 -2.15 -9.65
C VAL A 355 -16.94 -1.90 -11.10
N PRO A 356 -18.23 -1.57 -11.34
CA PRO A 356 -18.68 -1.19 -12.67
C PRO A 356 -17.88 -0.01 -13.25
N GLY A 357 -17.55 -0.07 -14.54
CA GLY A 357 -16.85 1.01 -15.24
C GLY A 357 -15.32 0.97 -15.12
N VAL A 358 -14.74 0.03 -14.39
CA VAL A 358 -13.30 -0.21 -14.32
C VAL A 358 -12.97 -1.53 -15.01
N ALA A 359 -12.07 -1.50 -15.99
CA ALA A 359 -11.61 -2.73 -16.65
C ALA A 359 -10.72 -3.51 -15.68
N THR A 360 -10.93 -4.82 -15.52
CA THR A 360 -10.16 -5.64 -14.57
C THR A 360 -9.43 -6.77 -15.29
N TYR A 361 -8.12 -6.86 -15.06
CA TYR A 361 -7.27 -7.99 -15.42
C TYR A 361 -6.89 -8.77 -14.18
N TYR A 362 -6.74 -10.09 -14.31
CA TYR A 362 -6.45 -10.97 -13.18
C TYR A 362 -5.06 -11.56 -13.28
N VAL A 363 -4.40 -11.71 -12.13
CA VAL A 363 -3.10 -12.35 -12.05
C VAL A 363 -2.96 -13.11 -10.74
N GLU A 364 -2.44 -14.33 -10.78
CA GLU A 364 -2.13 -15.08 -9.56
C GLU A 364 -0.84 -14.56 -8.91
N GLN A 365 -0.95 -13.42 -8.23
CA GLN A 365 0.09 -12.83 -7.40
C GLN A 365 -0.53 -12.28 -6.11
N ASN A 366 0.21 -12.35 -5.01
CA ASN A 366 -0.20 -11.67 -3.79
C ASN A 366 0.03 -10.16 -3.93
N HIS A 367 -0.48 -9.41 -2.96
CA HIS A 367 -0.57 -7.95 -2.97
C HIS A 367 0.79 -7.30 -3.24
N ASN A 368 1.82 -7.67 -2.47
CA ASN A 368 3.17 -7.16 -2.69
C ASN A 368 3.80 -7.68 -3.99
N GLY A 369 3.43 -8.89 -4.42
CA GLY A 369 3.88 -9.48 -5.68
C GLY A 369 3.51 -8.62 -6.90
N LEU A 370 2.38 -7.92 -6.86
CA LEU A 370 1.90 -7.03 -7.94
C LEU A 370 2.88 -5.92 -8.29
N VAL A 371 3.68 -5.45 -7.33
CA VAL A 371 4.64 -4.34 -7.49
C VAL A 371 6.11 -4.75 -7.45
N GLN A 372 6.38 -6.03 -7.16
CA GLN A 372 7.74 -6.54 -7.05
C GLN A 372 8.20 -7.28 -8.30
N THR A 373 7.40 -8.16 -8.88
CA THR A 373 7.87 -9.03 -9.96
C THR A 373 6.72 -9.48 -10.86
N GLY A 374 7.05 -10.19 -11.95
CA GLY A 374 6.09 -11.01 -12.67
C GLY A 374 5.15 -10.25 -13.60
N LYS A 375 4.02 -10.91 -13.90
CA LYS A 375 3.12 -10.56 -14.99
C LYS A 375 2.38 -9.24 -14.77
N ALA A 376 2.17 -8.82 -13.52
CA ALA A 376 1.58 -7.52 -13.21
C ALA A 376 2.42 -6.36 -13.74
N ILE A 377 3.75 -6.37 -13.50
CA ILE A 377 4.65 -5.33 -14.03
C ILE A 377 4.67 -5.35 -15.55
N ASP A 378 4.68 -6.53 -16.18
CA ASP A 378 4.65 -6.64 -17.64
C ASP A 378 3.34 -6.09 -18.23
N ALA A 379 2.20 -6.33 -17.57
CA ALA A 379 0.92 -5.74 -17.96
C ALA A 379 0.90 -4.21 -17.81
N VAL A 380 1.44 -3.66 -16.72
CA VAL A 380 1.58 -2.20 -16.57
C VAL A 380 2.41 -1.62 -17.71
N ARG A 381 3.51 -2.26 -18.09
CA ARG A 381 4.35 -1.82 -19.21
C ARG A 381 3.60 -1.82 -20.53
N ALA A 382 2.85 -2.88 -20.83
CA ALA A 382 2.01 -2.94 -22.04
C ALA A 382 0.97 -1.79 -22.05
N LEU A 383 0.29 -1.56 -20.92
CA LEU A 383 -0.68 -0.49 -20.77
C LEU A 383 -0.08 0.92 -20.91
N LEU A 384 1.17 1.15 -20.50
CA LEU A 384 1.84 2.44 -20.67
C LEU A 384 2.09 2.80 -22.13
N HIS A 385 2.25 1.81 -22.99
CA HIS A 385 2.52 1.97 -24.42
C HIS A 385 1.28 1.76 -25.30
N GLY A 386 0.15 1.33 -24.72
CA GLY A 386 -1.06 0.99 -25.46
C GLY A 386 -0.98 -0.36 -26.17
N ASP A 387 -0.08 -1.24 -25.72
CA ASP A 387 0.08 -2.60 -26.22
C ASP A 387 -0.97 -3.55 -25.63
N ALA A 388 -1.13 -4.72 -26.25
CA ALA A 388 -2.03 -5.76 -25.74
C ALA A 388 -1.54 -6.32 -24.40
N VAL A 389 -2.47 -6.47 -23.45
CA VAL A 389 -2.22 -7.09 -22.15
C VAL A 389 -2.41 -8.60 -22.24
N GLU A 390 -1.43 -9.38 -21.79
CA GLU A 390 -1.49 -10.85 -21.81
C GLU A 390 -2.26 -11.46 -20.63
N LEU A 391 -2.65 -10.64 -19.65
CA LEU A 391 -3.44 -11.09 -18.52
C LEU A 391 -4.91 -11.35 -18.94
N PRO A 392 -5.57 -12.35 -18.34
CA PRO A 392 -6.97 -12.62 -18.61
C PRO A 392 -7.87 -11.50 -18.04
N ALA A 393 -8.94 -11.18 -18.77
CA ALA A 393 -10.00 -10.24 -18.35
C ALA A 393 -11.16 -10.95 -17.61
N GLU A 394 -11.11 -12.28 -17.51
CA GLU A 394 -11.99 -13.11 -16.70
C GLU A 394 -11.17 -13.79 -15.61
N LEU A 395 -11.76 -14.07 -14.46
CA LEU A 395 -11.09 -14.75 -13.35
C LEU A 395 -10.60 -16.13 -13.83
N PRO A 396 -9.29 -16.40 -13.89
CA PRO A 396 -8.78 -17.71 -14.31
C PRO A 396 -9.20 -18.80 -13.31
N PRO A 397 -9.33 -20.06 -13.75
CA PRO A 397 -9.47 -21.18 -12.82
C PRO A 397 -8.25 -21.25 -11.90
N PHE A 398 -8.46 -21.63 -10.65
CA PHE A 398 -7.35 -21.87 -9.73
C PHE A 398 -6.50 -23.05 -10.24
N GLU A 399 -5.20 -22.83 -10.38
CA GLU A 399 -4.27 -23.91 -10.69
C GLU A 399 -3.50 -24.33 -9.43
N GLU A 400 -3.60 -25.61 -9.07
CA GLU A 400 -3.01 -26.21 -7.87
C GLU A 400 -1.48 -26.37 -8.00
N HIS A 401 -0.75 -25.24 -8.05
CA HIS A 401 0.71 -25.20 -8.18
C HIS A 401 1.43 -24.88 -6.87
N ARG A 402 0.70 -24.64 -5.78
CA ARG A 402 1.27 -24.20 -4.50
C ARG A 402 1.35 -25.34 -3.51
N SER A 403 2.57 -25.72 -3.12
CA SER A 403 2.77 -26.55 -1.93
C SER A 403 2.41 -25.72 -0.69
N PRO A 404 1.59 -26.24 0.25
CA PRO A 404 1.39 -25.58 1.53
C PRO A 404 2.75 -25.47 2.23
N LEU A 405 3.25 -24.26 2.42
CA LEU A 405 4.33 -24.04 3.36
C LEU A 405 3.76 -24.33 4.76
N GLU A 406 4.37 -25.25 5.51
CA GLU A 406 4.00 -25.48 6.91
C GLU A 406 4.07 -24.14 7.66
N ALA A 407 2.90 -23.64 8.10
CA ALA A 407 2.81 -22.39 8.82
C ALA A 407 3.41 -22.58 10.22
N ILE A 408 4.64 -22.08 10.42
CA ILE A 408 5.23 -21.97 11.75
C ILE A 408 4.27 -21.15 12.63
N PRO A 409 3.95 -21.55 13.88
CA PRO A 409 3.06 -20.78 14.74
C PRO A 409 3.51 -19.33 14.88
N LEU A 410 2.58 -18.38 14.79
CA LEU A 410 2.87 -16.94 14.81
C LEU A 410 3.73 -16.52 16.03
N VAL A 411 3.47 -17.09 17.21
CA VAL A 411 4.26 -16.85 18.43
C VAL A 411 5.72 -17.29 18.27
N GLN A 412 5.96 -18.43 17.60
CA GLN A 412 7.32 -18.92 17.34
C GLN A 412 8.03 -18.01 16.33
N GLN A 413 7.35 -17.63 15.23
CA GLN A 413 7.88 -16.65 14.27
C GLN A 413 8.27 -15.34 14.98
N MET A 414 7.42 -14.85 15.87
CA MET A 414 7.64 -13.59 16.59
C MET A 414 8.77 -13.68 17.62
N ASN A 415 8.96 -14.82 18.27
CA ASN A 415 10.09 -15.05 19.18
C ASN A 415 11.42 -15.14 18.41
N GLU A 416 11.44 -15.82 17.26
CA GLU A 416 12.61 -15.87 16.38
C GLU A 416 12.95 -14.49 15.81
N LEU A 417 11.94 -13.74 15.40
CA LEU A 417 12.07 -12.36 14.91
C LEU A 417 12.62 -11.44 15.99
N ARG A 418 12.07 -11.51 17.22
CA ARG A 418 12.56 -10.73 18.37
C ARG A 418 14.01 -11.08 18.72
N ASN A 419 14.38 -12.36 18.66
CA ASN A 419 15.76 -12.79 18.91
C ASN A 419 16.71 -12.28 17.81
N ARG A 420 16.30 -12.32 16.54
CA ARG A 420 17.09 -11.78 15.42
C ARG A 420 17.24 -10.26 15.52
N LEU A 421 16.16 -9.56 15.87
CA LEU A 421 16.16 -8.12 16.15
C LEU A 421 17.12 -7.77 17.31
N ALA A 422 17.00 -8.46 18.45
CA ALA A 422 17.83 -8.21 19.64
C ALA A 422 19.31 -8.58 19.45
N SER A 423 19.60 -9.56 18.58
CA SER A 423 20.97 -9.98 18.26
C SER A 423 21.60 -9.23 17.09
N GLY A 424 20.89 -8.30 16.46
CA GLY A 424 21.37 -7.54 15.31
C GLY A 424 21.47 -8.34 14.01
N LYS A 425 20.73 -9.46 13.90
CA LYS A 425 20.71 -10.38 12.73
C LYS A 425 19.42 -10.28 11.91
N ILE A 426 18.80 -9.10 11.88
CA ILE A 426 17.56 -8.87 11.12
C ILE A 426 17.82 -8.89 9.60
N THR A 427 16.92 -9.49 8.82
CA THR A 427 16.99 -9.51 7.34
C THR A 427 15.97 -8.56 6.71
N ARG A 428 16.08 -8.30 5.40
CA ARG A 428 15.05 -7.55 4.64
C ARG A 428 13.68 -8.23 4.69
N GLU A 429 13.65 -9.55 4.58
CA GLU A 429 12.43 -10.36 4.69
C GLU A 429 11.78 -10.19 6.07
N ASP A 430 12.59 -10.12 7.13
CA ASP A 430 12.10 -9.84 8.48
C ASP A 430 11.47 -8.44 8.58
N ILE A 431 12.04 -7.43 7.92
CA ILE A 431 11.47 -6.07 7.85
C ILE A 431 10.15 -6.10 7.06
N GLN A 432 10.10 -6.76 5.89
CA GLN A 432 8.86 -6.91 5.12
C GLN A 432 7.78 -7.63 5.93
N ARG A 433 8.13 -8.65 6.72
CA ARG A 433 7.19 -9.34 7.60
C ARG A 433 6.67 -8.47 8.75
N ILE A 434 7.47 -7.54 9.27
CA ILE A 434 7.04 -6.62 10.32
C ILE A 434 6.07 -5.57 9.76
N PHE A 435 6.39 -5.02 8.59
CA PHE A 435 5.76 -3.79 8.10
C PHE A 435 4.71 -3.99 7.01
N PHE A 436 4.85 -5.05 6.20
CA PHE A 436 4.19 -5.15 4.90
C PHE A 436 3.57 -6.52 4.59
N ALA A 437 3.61 -7.49 5.51
CA ALA A 437 2.95 -8.78 5.33
C ALA A 437 1.49 -8.74 5.79
N GLY A 438 0.57 -9.17 4.90
CA GLY A 438 -0.84 -9.44 5.21
C GLY A 438 -1.03 -10.70 6.03
#